data_AF-A0A1G6BV53-F1
#
_entry.id   AF-A0A1G6BV53-F1
#
_cell.length_a   1.000
_cell.length_b   1.000
_cell.length_c   1.000
_cell.angle_alpha   90.00
_cell.angle_beta   90.00
_cell.angle_gamma   90.00
#
_symmetry.space_group_name_H-M   'P 1'
#
loop_
_entity.id
_entity.type
_entity.pdbx_description
1 polymer ?
#
loop_
_entity_poly.entity_id
_entity_poly.type
_entity_poly.pdbx_seq_one_letter_code
_entity_poly.pdbx_strand_id
1 'polypeptide(L)' 'MAIGTIIACTGPEDLYRRAEDLLRHGIHTEFIARNTMRVVSIQPVSKVSTMKISDSQALSIA' A
#
# COMPACT_ATOMS: atom_id res chain seq x y z
N MET A 1 11.33 5.20 0.51
CA MET A 1 11.84 4.24 1.53
C MET A 1 12.36 3.00 0.81
N ALA A 2 13.20 2.20 1.46
CA ALA A 2 13.70 0.94 0.90
C ALA A 2 13.21 -0.26 1.73
N ILE A 3 13.10 -1.43 1.10
CA ILE A 3 12.84 -2.69 1.81
C ILE A 3 14.00 -2.94 2.79
N GLY A 4 13.68 -3.33 4.02
CA GLY A 4 14.65 -3.50 5.10
C GLY A 4 14.84 -2.27 6.00
N THR A 5 14.22 -1.14 5.67
CA THR A 5 14.27 0.05 6.53
C THR A 5 13.56 -0.24 7.85
N ILE A 6 14.22 0.07 8.98
CA ILE A 6 13.63 0.01 10.32
C ILE A 6 13.09 1.39 10.68
N ILE A 7 11.83 1.43 11.10
CA ILE A 7 11.12 2.64 11.52
C ILE A 7 10.87 2.52 13.02
N ALA A 8 11.46 3.43 13.78
CA ALA A 8 11.18 3.60 15.20
C ALA A 8 10.06 4.64 15.38
N CYS A 9 9.07 4.30 16.19
CA CYS A 9 7.93 5.15 16.52
C CYS A 9 8.01 5.52 18.01
N THR A 10 7.36 6.62 18.40
CA THR A 10 7.37 7.10 19.78
C THR A 10 6.54 6.24 20.73
N GLY A 11 5.57 5.48 20.20
CA GLY A 11 4.72 4.59 20.98
C GLY A 11 3.89 3.66 20.09
N PRO A 12 3.09 2.77 20.70
CA PRO A 12 2.28 1.81 19.94
C PRO A 12 1.24 2.50 19.07
N GLU A 13 0.60 3.58 19.55
CA GLU A 13 -0.40 4.32 18.78
C GLU A 13 0.19 4.95 17.50
N ASP A 14 1.32 5.65 17.61
CA ASP A 14 2.02 6.24 16.45
C ASP A 14 2.47 5.16 15.46
N LEU A 15 2.91 4.01 15.97
CA LEU A 15 3.29 2.86 15.16
C LEU A 15 2.12 2.32 14.33
N TYR A 16 0.93 2.18 14.89
CA TYR A 16 -0.25 1.75 14.13
C TYR A 16 -0.70 2.81 13.12
N ARG A 17 -0.69 4.10 13.50
CA ARG A 17 -1.05 5.19 12.59
C ARG A 17 -0.11 5.27 11.38
N ARG A 18 1.19 5.16 11.61
CA ARG A 18 2.20 5.12 10.54
C ARG A 18 2.08 3.87 9.68
N ALA A 19 1.81 2.71 10.29
CA ALA A 19 1.58 1.47 9.54
C ALA A 19 0.39 1.58 8.58
N GLU A 20 -0.72 2.17 9.03
CA GLU A 20 -1.88 2.41 8.19
C GLU A 20 -1.58 3.39 7.05
N ASP A 21 -0.89 4.49 7.35
CA ASP A 21 -0.50 5.49 6.34
C ASP A 21 0.40 4.87 5.27
N LEU A 22 1.45 4.14 5.70
CA LEU A 22 2.35 3.42 4.80
C LEU A 22 1.59 2.39 3.95
N LEU A 23 0.63 1.67 4.54
CA LEU A 23 -0.19 0.71 3.81
C LEU A 23 -1.04 1.39 2.72
N ARG A 24 -1.60 2.57 2.99
CA ARG A 24 -2.31 3.39 1.99
C ARG A 24 -1.40 3.84 0.85
N HIS A 25 -0.13 4.04 1.14
CA HIS A 25 0.91 4.35 0.16
C HIS A 25 1.51 3.11 -0.52
N GLY A 26 0.94 1.90 -0.32
CA GLY A 26 1.42 0.65 -0.92
C GLY A 26 2.67 0.09 -0.25
N ILE A 27 3.07 0.64 0.89
CA ILE A 27 4.25 0.21 1.64
C ILE A 27 3.79 -0.76 2.73
N HIS A 28 4.14 -2.03 2.57
CA HIS A 28 3.87 -3.05 3.57
C HIS A 28 4.98 -3.11 4.60
N THR A 29 4.57 -3.20 5.85
CA THR A 29 5.45 -3.20 7.00
C THR A 29 5.11 -4.33 7.95
N GLU A 30 6.12 -4.83 8.67
CA GLU A 30 6.01 -5.88 9.67
C GLU A 30 6.46 -5.35 11.03
N PHE A 31 5.71 -5.69 12.09
CA PHE A 31 6.05 -5.31 13.46
C PHE A 31 7.14 -6.21 14.01
N ILE A 32 8.29 -5.63 14.37
CA ILE A 32 9.43 -6.38 14.92
C ILE A 32 9.46 -6.25 16.45
N ALA A 33 9.06 -5.10 16.98
CA ALA A 33 9.11 -4.80 18.39
C ALA A 33 8.04 -3.76 18.79
N ARG A 34 7.93 -3.48 20.09
CA ARG A 34 6.82 -2.72 20.70
C ARG A 34 6.58 -1.33 20.10
N ASN A 35 7.63 -0.70 19.57
CA ASN A 35 7.58 0.61 18.95
C ASN A 35 8.35 0.61 17.61
N THR A 36 8.58 -0.56 17.02
CA THR A 36 9.50 -0.70 15.90
C THR A 36 8.92 -1.62 14.83
N MET A 37 9.00 -1.17 13.59
CA MET A 37 8.46 -1.86 12.42
C MET A 37 9.46 -1.80 11.27
N ARG A 38 9.42 -2.78 10.38
CA ARG A 38 10.31 -2.89 9.22
C ARG A 38 9.51 -2.88 7.94
N VAL A 39 10.06 -2.22 6.92
CA VAL A 39 9.51 -2.28 5.56
C VAL A 39 9.84 -3.63 4.94
N VAL A 40 8.81 -4.40 4.58
CA VAL A 40 8.94 -5.73 3.95
C VAL A 40 8.64 -5.70 2.45
N SER A 41 7.79 -4.78 2.00
CA SER A 41 7.49 -4.62 0.59
C SER A 41 7.08 -3.19 0.28
N ILE A 42 7.40 -2.73 -0.92
CA ILE A 42 6.97 -1.45 -1.45
C ILE A 42 6.32 -1.76 -2.79
N GLN A 43 5.00 -1.79 -2.80
CA GLN A 43 4.26 -1.79 -4.04
C GLN A 43 4.22 -0.34 -4.51
N PRO A 44 4.87 0.00 -5.64
CA PRO A 44 4.63 1.29 -6.23
C PRO A 44 3.13 1.38 -6.46
N VAL A 45 2.49 2.41 -5.91
CA VAL A 45 1.13 2.80 -6.30
C VAL A 45 1.28 3.30 -7.73
N SER A 46 1.42 2.36 -8.67
CA SER A 46 1.33 2.62 -10.09
C SER A 46 0.00 3.34 -10.23
N LYS A 47 0.09 4.61 -10.65
CA LYS A 47 -1.03 5.44 -11.08
C LYS A 47 -2.14 4.52 -11.58
N VAL A 48 -3.30 4.60 -10.91
CA VAL A 48 -4.62 4.19 -11.37
C VAL A 48 -4.51 3.61 -12.78
N SER A 49 -4.51 2.28 -12.89
CA SER A 49 -4.71 1.63 -14.19
C SER A 49 -5.97 2.25 -14.76
N THR A 50 -5.82 3.15 -15.72
CA THR A 50 -6.90 3.67 -16.52
C THR A 50 -7.61 2.44 -17.04
N MET A 51 -8.84 2.19 -16.58
CA MET A 51 -9.68 1.14 -17.16
C MET A 51 -9.71 1.40 -18.66
N LYS A 52 -9.01 0.58 -19.44
CA LYS A 52 -9.30 0.46 -20.86
C LYS A 52 -10.66 -0.20 -20.94
N ILE A 53 -11.71 0.60 -21.03
CA ILE A 53 -12.99 0.16 -21.55
C ILE A 53 -12.74 -0.14 -23.03
N SER A 54 -12.36 -1.37 -23.32
CA SER A 54 -12.33 -1.90 -24.68
C SER A 54 -13.61 -2.70 -24.89
N ASP A 55 -14.45 -2.14 -25.75
CA ASP A 55 -15.53 -2.72 -26.55
C ASP A 55 -16.30 -3.96 -26.07
N SER A 56 -17.62 -3.79 -26.01
CA SER A 56 -18.55 -4.84 -26.44
C SER A 56 -19.67 -4.20 -27.26
N GLN A 57 -19.39 -4.09 -28.55
CA GLN A 57 -20.31 -3.76 -29.62
C GLN A 57 -21.42 -4.82 -29.75
N ALA A 58 -22.62 -4.35 -30.12
CA ALA A 58 -23.71 -5.05 -30.81
C ALA A 58 -24.42 -6.22 -30.10
N LEU A 59 -25.64 -5.95 -29.61
CA LEU A 59 -26.80 -6.77 -29.95
C LEU A 59 -28.11 -6.01 -29.69
N SER A 60 -28.76 -5.54 -30.75
CA SER A 60 -30.21 -5.27 -30.76
C SER A 60 -30.69 -5.43 -32.20
N ILE A 61 -31.01 -6.68 -32.50
CA ILE A 61 -31.92 -7.11 -33.56
C ILE A 61 -33.29 -6.49 -33.28
N ALA A 62 -33.81 -5.73 -34.25
CA ALA A 62 -35.23 -5.44 -34.42
C ALA A 62 -35.50 -5.25 -35.92
#